data_AF-M3HEV1-F1
#
_entry.id   AF-M3HEV1-F1
#
_cell.length_a   1.000
_cell.length_b   1.000
_cell.length_c   1.000
_cell.angle_alpha   90.00
_cell.angle_beta   90.00
_cell.angle_gamma   90.00
#
_symmetry.space_group_name_H-M   'P 1'
#
loop_
_entity.id
_entity.type
_entity.pdbx_description
1 polymer ?
#
loop_
_entity_poly.entity_id
_entity_poly.type
_entity_poly.pdbx_seq_one_letter_code
_entity_poly.pdbx_strand_id
1 'polypeptide(L)'
;MLQRRTFHLLPQVRKYSRTVDFSFLTNDAKHIFEQEKLTPEQNKAAIPPKPTYDHLKKIHHEVLHPEDACDLVVKINSTDILSSILSENKALFGDENYIIGGNNEPTNFVTASILCSWSNIFNKRIKSLEEIEPLEFWEPSMSPKVKDLYQTYGNEFDEFFKHTRALENSKEIKEGTLQPSEVSNYETIDNVSLYVLGKLDTYESVAQFSEFMNKNIAYYSVEGLVDNLSKLTDICFRQHGYINYDFIVSIKDRYPGIFKKLSPDTLDKLGYLLASRDLKLSRKMLKVLIEKSVCPSEATTNEFLLQYVDVDPETKLKELTFIKPVFFHRGVNELTLQVLLSTIRNVQEYGKLIDLVKISENKTYLLEKYQNILMMVLKKVSSNFPLHLAQFVRVLTEENVPVDQDVIRKLQSGRPKRTV
;
A
#
# COMPACT_ATOMS: atom_id res chain seq x y z
N MET A 1 -38.34 -69.94 50.41
CA MET A 1 -39.27 -70.33 49.33
C MET A 1 -38.89 -69.49 48.11
N LEU A 2 -38.20 -70.05 47.09
CA LEU A 2 -38.78 -70.54 45.82
C LEU A 2 -39.63 -69.43 45.14
N GLN A 3 -39.38 -68.86 43.96
CA GLN A 3 -38.80 -69.33 42.67
C GLN A 3 -38.47 -68.08 41.80
N ARG A 4 -37.30 -68.02 41.15
CA ARG A 4 -37.08 -68.18 39.68
C ARG A 4 -37.99 -67.39 38.71
N ARG A 5 -37.37 -66.51 37.91
CA ARG A 5 -37.28 -66.55 36.42
C ARG A 5 -36.58 -65.26 35.92
N THR A 6 -35.30 -65.29 35.54
CA THR A 6 -34.79 -65.28 34.13
C THR A 6 -35.37 -64.11 33.31
N PHE A 7 -34.60 -63.13 32.82
CA PHE A 7 -33.62 -63.32 31.74
C PHE A 7 -32.70 -62.09 31.53
N HIS A 8 -31.46 -62.40 31.12
CA HIS A 8 -30.55 -61.68 30.22
C HIS A 8 -29.88 -60.35 30.61
N LEU A 9 -28.58 -60.49 30.95
CA LEU A 9 -27.44 -59.74 30.42
C LEU A 9 -27.78 -58.61 29.44
N LEU A 10 -27.66 -57.36 29.90
CA LEU A 10 -27.26 -56.25 29.03
C LEU A 10 -25.91 -55.72 29.49
N PRO A 11 -24.94 -55.57 28.58
CA PRO A 11 -23.63 -55.03 28.89
C PRO A 11 -23.76 -53.55 29.30
N GLN A 12 -22.91 -53.15 30.25
CA GLN A 12 -22.76 -51.78 30.71
C GLN A 12 -22.71 -50.82 29.50
N VAL A 13 -23.67 -49.91 29.44
CA VAL A 13 -23.73 -48.86 28.42
C VAL A 13 -22.50 -47.98 28.59
N ARG A 14 -21.52 -48.14 27.69
CA ARG A 14 -20.42 -47.20 27.52
C ARG A 14 -21.02 -45.83 27.26
N LYS A 15 -20.81 -44.89 28.18
CA LYS A 15 -21.14 -43.47 27.98
C LYS A 15 -20.23 -42.95 26.87
N TYR A 16 -20.77 -42.82 25.65
CA TYR A 16 -20.12 -42.04 24.61
C TYR A 16 -20.21 -40.56 25.01
N SER A 17 -19.03 -39.93 25.11
CA SER A 17 -18.88 -38.50 25.33
C SER A 17 -19.74 -37.72 24.32
N ARG A 18 -20.51 -36.76 24.84
CA ARG A 18 -21.22 -35.75 24.05
C ARG A 18 -20.20 -34.77 23.48
N THR A 19 -19.61 -35.14 22.35
CA THR A 19 -19.04 -34.28 21.30
C THR A 19 -18.47 -35.24 20.24
N VAL A 20 -19.35 -35.80 19.41
CA VAL A 20 -18.89 -36.43 18.17
C VAL A 20 -18.76 -35.29 17.17
N ASP A 21 -17.56 -34.73 17.07
CA ASP A 21 -17.23 -33.84 15.97
C ASP A 21 -17.43 -34.61 14.66
N PHE A 22 -18.37 -34.14 13.83
CA PHE A 22 -18.54 -34.64 12.48
C PHE A 22 -17.29 -34.27 11.68
N SER A 23 -16.34 -35.18 11.64
CA SER A 23 -15.11 -35.07 10.87
C SER A 23 -15.35 -35.56 9.45
N PHE A 24 -15.17 -34.68 8.47
CA PHE A 24 -15.14 -35.03 7.05
C PHE A 24 -13.73 -35.47 6.58
N LEU A 25 -12.81 -35.72 7.52
CA LEU A 25 -11.45 -36.19 7.25
C LEU A 25 -11.42 -37.71 7.19
N THR A 26 -10.51 -38.27 6.38
CA THR A 26 -10.34 -39.71 6.24
C THR A 26 -9.90 -40.34 7.56
N ASN A 27 -10.40 -41.55 7.86
CA ASN A 27 -10.04 -42.30 9.07
C ASN A 27 -8.57 -42.78 9.12
N ASP A 28 -7.72 -42.33 8.19
CA ASP A 28 -6.37 -42.85 7.98
C ASP A 28 -5.43 -42.58 9.17
N ALA A 29 -5.79 -41.63 10.05
CA ALA A 29 -5.02 -41.25 11.24
C ALA A 29 -5.47 -41.93 12.55
N LYS A 30 -6.53 -42.77 12.55
CA LYS A 30 -6.97 -43.49 13.75
C LYS A 30 -6.44 -44.93 13.73
N HIS A 31 -5.71 -45.32 14.78
CA HIS A 31 -5.25 -46.70 14.96
C HIS A 31 -6.47 -47.63 15.13
N ILE A 32 -6.73 -48.49 14.15
CA ILE A 32 -7.80 -49.50 14.15
C ILE A 32 -7.14 -50.86 13.87
N PHE A 33 -7.62 -51.92 14.52
CA PHE A 33 -7.12 -53.30 14.33
C PHE A 33 -7.31 -53.75 12.87
N GLU A 34 -6.38 -54.56 12.33
CA GLU A 34 -6.36 -54.90 10.89
C GLU A 34 -7.62 -55.59 10.38
N GLN A 35 -8.35 -56.27 11.27
CA GLN A 35 -9.61 -56.97 10.96
C GLN A 35 -10.83 -56.02 10.85
N GLU A 36 -10.70 -54.77 11.31
CA GLU A 36 -11.73 -53.74 11.28
C GLU A 36 -11.45 -52.64 10.24
N LYS A 37 -10.39 -52.79 9.43
CA LYS A 37 -10.10 -51.87 8.32
C LYS A 37 -11.13 -52.04 7.21
N LEU A 38 -12.04 -51.08 7.12
CA LEU A 38 -12.91 -50.92 5.95
C LEU A 38 -12.06 -50.84 4.68
N THR A 39 -12.53 -51.44 3.58
CA THR A 39 -11.86 -51.22 2.28
C THR A 39 -11.88 -49.73 1.93
N PRO A 40 -10.96 -49.23 1.09
CA PRO A 40 -10.91 -47.80 0.74
C PRO A 40 -12.24 -47.26 0.21
N GLU A 41 -13.00 -48.09 -0.49
CA GLU A 41 -14.34 -47.76 -1.00
C GLU A 41 -15.39 -47.68 0.11
N GLN A 42 -15.35 -48.61 1.06
CA GLN A 42 -16.23 -48.61 2.23
C GLN A 42 -15.92 -47.44 3.18
N ASN A 43 -14.65 -47.05 3.32
CA ASN A 43 -14.24 -45.90 4.12
C ASN A 43 -14.74 -44.58 3.49
N LYS A 44 -14.68 -44.46 2.15
CA LYS A 44 -15.28 -43.33 1.42
C LYS A 44 -16.80 -43.30 1.55
N ALA A 45 -17.47 -44.46 1.51
CA ALA A 45 -18.93 -44.55 1.63
C ALA A 45 -19.44 -44.30 3.06
N ALA A 46 -18.61 -44.53 4.08
CA ALA A 46 -18.93 -44.25 5.47
C ALA A 46 -18.87 -42.75 5.83
N ILE A 47 -18.24 -41.93 4.99
CA ILE A 47 -18.23 -40.47 5.14
C ILE A 47 -19.55 -39.95 4.59
N PRO A 48 -20.42 -39.34 5.42
CA PRO A 48 -21.62 -38.71 4.93
C PRO A 48 -21.24 -37.67 3.87
N PRO A 49 -21.90 -37.63 2.70
CA PRO A 49 -21.69 -36.54 1.77
C PRO A 49 -21.98 -35.22 2.46
N LYS A 50 -21.16 -34.20 2.17
CA LYS A 50 -21.35 -32.86 2.72
C LYS A 50 -22.80 -32.43 2.42
N PRO A 51 -23.56 -31.95 3.41
CA PRO A 51 -24.93 -31.49 3.16
C PRO A 51 -24.89 -30.41 2.07
N THR A 52 -25.50 -30.71 0.94
CA THR A 52 -25.62 -29.79 -0.20
C THR A 52 -26.91 -29.01 -0.05
N TYR A 53 -26.82 -27.71 0.14
CA TYR A 53 -27.99 -26.83 0.29
C TYR A 53 -28.55 -26.34 -1.05
N ASP A 54 -28.05 -26.86 -2.17
CA ASP A 54 -28.43 -26.43 -3.53
C ASP A 54 -29.91 -26.72 -3.86
N HIS A 55 -30.53 -27.67 -3.15
CA HIS A 55 -31.95 -28.01 -3.28
C HIS A 55 -32.87 -27.09 -2.47
N LEU A 56 -32.34 -26.27 -1.56
CA LEU A 56 -33.14 -25.27 -0.87
C LEU A 56 -33.44 -24.13 -1.83
N LYS A 57 -34.72 -23.83 -2.02
CA LYS A 57 -35.16 -22.65 -2.79
C LYS A 57 -34.56 -21.41 -2.11
N LYS A 58 -33.54 -20.80 -2.72
CA LYS A 58 -32.98 -19.53 -2.26
C LYS A 58 -34.12 -18.51 -2.24
N ILE A 59 -34.54 -18.09 -1.05
CA ILE A 59 -35.68 -17.17 -0.89
C ILE A 59 -35.33 -15.77 -1.40
N HIS A 60 -34.03 -15.43 -1.43
CA HIS A 60 -33.52 -14.16 -1.94
C HIS A 60 -32.37 -14.42 -2.92
N HIS A 61 -32.55 -14.02 -4.17
CA HIS A 61 -31.52 -14.08 -5.21
C HIS A 61 -30.63 -12.82 -5.22
N GLU A 62 -30.98 -11.79 -4.44
CA GLU A 62 -30.41 -10.45 -4.54
C GLU A 62 -30.09 -9.84 -3.15
N VAL A 63 -29.53 -10.62 -2.23
CA VAL A 63 -28.88 -10.00 -1.07
C VAL A 63 -27.48 -9.60 -1.55
N LEU A 64 -27.31 -8.31 -1.86
CA LEU A 64 -25.99 -7.72 -2.16
C LEU A 64 -25.00 -8.10 -1.06
N HIS A 65 -23.71 -8.27 -1.35
CA HIS A 65 -22.75 -8.35 -0.25
C HIS A 65 -22.56 -6.95 0.36
N PRO A 66 -22.22 -6.84 1.66
CA PRO A 66 -21.92 -5.55 2.28
C PRO A 66 -20.81 -4.78 1.55
N GLU A 67 -19.92 -5.50 0.88
CA GLU A 67 -18.83 -4.98 0.05
C GLU A 67 -19.30 -4.31 -1.24
N ASP A 68 -20.43 -4.78 -1.79
CA ASP A 68 -20.93 -4.37 -3.10
C ASP A 68 -21.93 -3.22 -3.01
N ALA A 69 -22.42 -2.91 -1.80
CA ALA A 69 -23.54 -2.01 -1.56
C ALA A 69 -23.20 -0.74 -0.79
N CYS A 70 -21.98 -0.54 -0.28
CA CYS A 70 -21.68 0.60 0.61
C CYS A 70 -20.33 1.27 0.34
N ASP A 71 -20.39 2.52 -0.15
CA ASP A 71 -19.30 3.52 -0.09
C ASP A 71 -19.17 4.17 1.31
N LEU A 72 -19.86 3.63 2.32
CA LEU A 72 -19.98 4.23 3.65
C LEU A 72 -18.79 3.90 4.56
N VAL A 73 -18.22 4.93 5.20
CA VAL A 73 -17.01 4.87 6.05
C VAL A 73 -17.37 4.86 7.56
N VAL A 74 -18.63 4.61 7.93
CA VAL A 74 -19.14 4.81 9.31
C VAL A 74 -19.65 3.50 9.92
N LYS A 75 -19.24 3.17 11.16
CA LYS A 75 -19.72 1.99 11.91
C LYS A 75 -21.24 2.05 12.11
N ILE A 76 -21.91 0.93 11.86
CA ILE A 76 -23.36 0.77 12.04
C ILE A 76 -23.64 0.60 13.54
N ASN A 77 -24.45 1.49 14.12
CA ASN A 77 -24.83 1.43 15.53
C ASN A 77 -26.22 0.74 15.73
N SER A 78 -26.60 0.48 16.98
CA SER A 78 -27.88 -0.19 17.30
C SER A 78 -29.12 0.62 16.89
N THR A 79 -29.03 1.95 16.92
CA THR A 79 -30.09 2.86 16.48
C THR A 79 -30.32 2.75 14.97
N ASP A 80 -29.24 2.60 14.20
CA ASP A 80 -29.29 2.44 12.75
C ASP A 80 -29.92 1.09 12.36
N ILE A 81 -29.61 0.03 13.11
CA ILE A 81 -30.23 -1.29 12.91
C ILE A 81 -31.73 -1.22 13.21
N LEU A 82 -32.11 -0.57 14.32
CA LEU A 82 -33.51 -0.44 14.73
C LEU A 82 -34.32 0.42 13.75
N SER A 83 -33.79 1.55 13.29
CA SER A 83 -34.46 2.40 12.31
C SER A 83 -34.64 1.68 10.97
N SER A 84 -33.63 0.92 10.54
CA SER A 84 -33.68 0.14 9.30
C SER A 84 -34.70 -1.00 9.38
N ILE A 85 -34.75 -1.74 10.51
CA ILE A 85 -35.73 -2.82 10.73
C ILE A 85 -37.16 -2.28 10.75
N LEU A 86 -37.40 -1.13 11.38
CA LEU A 86 -38.73 -0.55 11.57
C LEU A 86 -39.22 0.27 10.37
N SER A 87 -38.33 0.58 9.42
CA SER A 87 -38.68 1.31 8.21
C SER A 87 -39.52 0.44 7.26
N GLU A 88 -40.58 1.03 6.69
CA GLU A 88 -41.48 0.36 5.74
C GLU A 88 -40.74 -0.18 4.52
N ASN A 89 -39.74 0.57 4.04
CA ASN A 89 -38.93 0.26 2.86
C ASN A 89 -37.61 -0.46 3.17
N LYS A 90 -37.35 -0.82 4.45
CA LYS A 90 -36.09 -1.49 4.88
C LYS A 90 -34.83 -0.76 4.40
N ALA A 91 -34.91 0.57 4.41
CA ALA A 91 -33.87 1.48 3.98
C ALA A 91 -32.79 1.56 5.05
N LEU A 92 -31.54 1.29 4.68
CA LEU A 92 -30.40 1.45 5.59
C LEU A 92 -30.20 2.94 5.88
N PHE A 93 -30.13 3.33 7.16
CA PHE A 93 -30.03 4.73 7.61
C PHE A 93 -31.21 5.65 7.18
N GLY A 94 -32.29 5.09 6.64
CA GLY A 94 -33.38 5.87 6.05
C GLY A 94 -33.10 6.37 4.62
N ASP A 95 -32.06 5.88 3.94
CA ASP A 95 -31.79 6.18 2.53
C ASP A 95 -32.53 5.19 1.61
N GLU A 96 -33.43 5.71 0.79
CA GLU A 96 -34.27 4.93 -0.13
C GLU A 96 -33.47 4.20 -1.22
N ASN A 97 -32.21 4.58 -1.45
CA ASN A 97 -31.34 3.93 -2.44
C ASN A 97 -30.71 2.62 -1.94
N TYR A 98 -30.73 2.38 -0.61
CA TYR A 98 -30.07 1.24 0.01
C TYR A 98 -31.09 0.31 0.68
N ILE A 99 -31.74 -0.53 -0.12
CA ILE A 99 -32.78 -1.45 0.30
C ILE A 99 -32.18 -2.85 0.53
N ILE A 100 -32.29 -3.37 1.77
CA ILE A 100 -31.63 -4.62 2.19
C ILE A 100 -32.52 -5.87 1.98
N GLY A 101 -33.70 -5.73 1.37
CA GLY A 101 -34.53 -6.89 1.03
C GLY A 101 -35.72 -6.60 0.11
N GLY A 102 -36.22 -7.64 -0.56
CA GLY A 102 -37.23 -7.52 -1.62
C GLY A 102 -38.67 -7.90 -1.23
N ASN A 103 -39.23 -7.38 -0.13
CA ASN A 103 -40.68 -7.43 0.14
C ASN A 103 -41.08 -6.38 1.21
N ASN A 104 -42.19 -5.66 0.99
CA ASN A 104 -42.67 -4.49 1.77
C ASN A 104 -43.33 -4.82 3.14
N GLU A 105 -42.91 -5.89 3.82
CA GLU A 105 -43.42 -6.16 5.17
C GLU A 105 -42.52 -5.50 6.24
N PRO A 106 -43.05 -4.57 7.06
CA PRO A 106 -42.26 -3.67 7.92
C PRO A 106 -41.62 -4.34 9.14
N THR A 107 -41.92 -5.61 9.44
CA THR A 107 -41.29 -6.31 10.57
C THR A 107 -41.05 -7.77 10.23
N ASN A 108 -39.83 -8.08 9.78
CA ASN A 108 -39.41 -9.47 9.61
C ASN A 108 -38.17 -9.76 10.47
N PHE A 109 -38.32 -10.67 11.44
CA PHE A 109 -37.23 -11.15 12.29
C PHE A 109 -36.03 -11.67 11.47
N VAL A 110 -36.29 -12.17 10.26
CA VAL A 110 -35.25 -12.61 9.32
C VAL A 110 -34.41 -11.43 8.81
N THR A 111 -35.03 -10.28 8.50
CA THR A 111 -34.32 -9.05 8.11
C THR A 111 -33.48 -8.51 9.26
N ALA A 112 -34.01 -8.55 10.48
CA ALA A 112 -33.24 -8.19 11.68
C ALA A 112 -32.00 -9.09 11.86
N SER A 113 -32.15 -10.40 11.66
CA SER A 113 -31.03 -11.34 11.73
C SER A 113 -29.96 -11.07 10.66
N ILE A 114 -30.37 -10.74 9.43
CA ILE A 114 -29.45 -10.39 8.34
C ILE A 114 -28.71 -9.09 8.66
N LEU A 115 -29.43 -8.04 9.10
CA LEU A 115 -28.84 -6.75 9.49
C LEU A 115 -27.87 -6.85 10.66
N CYS A 116 -28.19 -7.65 11.69
CA CYS A 116 -27.29 -7.88 12.80
C CYS A 116 -26.01 -8.62 12.36
N SER A 117 -26.13 -9.62 11.47
CA SER A 117 -24.96 -10.30 10.90
C SER A 117 -24.12 -9.36 10.05
N TRP A 118 -24.77 -8.51 9.24
CA TRP A 118 -24.13 -7.48 8.43
C TRP A 118 -23.37 -6.48 9.28
N SER A 119 -24.01 -5.90 10.30
CA SER A 119 -23.40 -4.95 11.22
C SER A 119 -22.16 -5.55 11.89
N ASN A 120 -22.22 -6.81 12.34
CA ASN A 120 -21.08 -7.48 12.96
C ASN A 120 -19.91 -7.69 11.98
N ILE A 121 -20.19 -8.10 10.73
CA ILE A 121 -19.15 -8.31 9.71
C ILE A 121 -18.54 -6.97 9.29
N PHE A 122 -19.37 -5.96 9.10
CA PHE A 122 -18.98 -4.62 8.66
C PHE A 122 -18.17 -3.89 9.74
N ASN A 123 -18.67 -3.83 10.98
CA ASN A 123 -17.98 -3.15 12.08
C ASN A 123 -16.63 -3.80 12.45
N LYS A 124 -16.48 -5.12 12.26
CA LYS A 124 -15.19 -5.81 12.46
C LYS A 124 -14.12 -5.40 11.45
N ARG A 125 -14.51 -4.88 10.29
CA ARG A 125 -13.58 -4.42 9.25
C ARG A 125 -13.12 -2.98 9.47
N ILE A 126 -13.94 -2.17 10.12
CA ILE A 126 -13.59 -0.80 10.51
C ILE A 126 -12.81 -0.86 11.82
N LYS A 127 -11.49 -1.04 11.74
CA LYS A 127 -10.61 -0.93 12.90
C LYS A 127 -10.51 0.52 13.38
N SER A 128 -10.57 0.75 14.68
CA SER A 128 -10.23 2.08 15.22
C SER A 128 -8.72 2.35 15.02
N LEU A 129 -8.31 3.61 14.94
CA LEU A 129 -6.88 3.97 14.85
C LEU A 129 -6.05 3.42 16.03
N GLU A 130 -6.70 3.19 17.17
CA GLU A 130 -6.10 2.59 18.37
C GLU A 130 -5.92 1.06 18.27
N GLU A 131 -6.70 0.39 17.41
CA GLU A 131 -6.64 -1.06 17.13
C GLU A 131 -5.64 -1.41 16.01
N ILE A 132 -5.09 -0.40 15.34
CA ILE A 132 -4.01 -0.57 14.38
C ILE A 132 -2.72 -0.54 15.19
N GLU A 133 -2.11 -1.71 15.38
CA GLU A 133 -0.79 -1.77 15.99
C GLU A 133 0.14 -0.80 15.22
N PRO A 134 0.81 0.13 15.92
CA PRO A 134 1.81 0.95 15.25
C PRO A 134 2.80 0.01 14.58
N LEU A 135 3.23 0.35 13.36
CA LEU A 135 4.36 -0.31 12.74
C LEU A 135 5.59 0.01 13.61
N GLU A 136 5.78 -0.76 14.67
CA GLU A 136 7.05 -0.80 15.37
C GLU A 136 8.05 -1.36 14.38
N PHE A 137 9.02 -0.53 14.00
CA PHE A 137 10.20 -1.03 13.33
C PHE A 137 10.76 -2.14 14.21
N TRP A 138 10.62 -3.38 13.74
CA TRP A 138 11.12 -4.55 14.46
C TRP A 138 12.61 -4.35 14.75
N GLU A 139 12.95 -4.13 16.02
CA GLU A 139 14.32 -4.18 16.48
C GLU A 139 14.58 -5.63 16.91
N PRO A 140 15.44 -6.38 16.21
CA PRO A 140 15.73 -7.75 16.61
C PRO A 140 16.31 -7.74 18.03
N SER A 141 15.69 -8.54 18.91
CA SER A 141 16.19 -8.75 20.26
C SER A 141 17.48 -9.57 20.21
N MET A 142 18.61 -8.87 20.18
CA MET A 142 19.93 -9.51 20.16
C MET A 142 20.33 -10.09 21.51
N SER A 143 21.10 -11.18 21.48
CA SER A 143 21.67 -11.78 22.69
C SER A 143 22.57 -10.80 23.47
N PRO A 144 22.66 -10.91 24.81
CA PRO A 144 23.51 -10.03 25.63
C PRO A 144 24.97 -9.99 25.14
N LYS A 145 25.48 -11.14 24.69
CA LYS A 145 26.83 -11.27 24.13
C LYS A 145 27.07 -10.35 22.93
N VAL A 146 26.10 -10.21 22.03
CA VAL A 146 26.22 -9.31 20.88
C VAL A 146 26.20 -7.85 21.32
N LYS A 147 25.40 -7.51 22.35
CA LYS A 147 25.36 -6.16 22.91
C LYS A 147 26.70 -5.77 23.53
N ASP A 148 27.32 -6.67 24.29
CA ASP A 148 28.64 -6.44 24.91
C ASP A 148 29.74 -6.31 23.84
N LEU A 149 29.68 -7.13 22.78
CA LEU A 149 30.59 -7.03 21.64
C LEU A 149 30.43 -5.70 20.89
N TYR A 150 29.21 -5.19 20.76
CA TYR A 150 28.97 -3.89 20.13
C TYR A 150 29.53 -2.74 20.97
N GLN A 151 29.45 -2.82 22.31
CA GLN A 151 30.10 -1.83 23.18
C GLN A 151 31.63 -1.85 23.03
N THR A 152 32.21 -3.01 22.73
CA THR A 152 33.68 -3.18 22.60
C THR A 152 34.19 -2.80 21.20
N TYR A 153 33.47 -3.19 20.15
CA TYR A 153 33.93 -3.11 18.75
C TYR A 153 33.00 -2.28 17.85
N GLY A 154 32.04 -1.53 18.40
CA GLY A 154 30.99 -0.84 17.62
C GLY A 154 31.50 0.19 16.60
N ASN A 155 32.75 0.64 16.75
CA ASN A 155 33.42 1.55 15.81
C ASN A 155 34.20 0.82 14.70
N GLU A 156 34.40 -0.50 14.81
CA GLU A 156 35.15 -1.34 13.87
C GLU A 156 34.25 -2.48 13.39
N PHE A 157 33.41 -2.22 12.38
CA PHE A 157 32.41 -3.17 11.91
C PHE A 157 33.00 -4.52 11.47
N ASP A 158 34.16 -4.52 10.81
CA ASP A 158 34.80 -5.77 10.37
C ASP A 158 35.15 -6.70 11.56
N GLU A 159 35.72 -6.15 12.64
CA GLU A 159 36.05 -6.94 13.85
C GLU A 159 34.79 -7.32 14.64
N PHE A 160 33.79 -6.44 14.72
CA PHE A 160 32.50 -6.75 15.35
C PHE A 160 31.79 -7.94 14.65
N PHE A 161 31.69 -7.94 13.32
CA PHE A 161 31.02 -9.00 12.57
C PHE A 161 31.81 -10.31 12.56
N LYS A 162 33.13 -10.25 12.71
CA LYS A 162 34.00 -11.42 12.89
C LYS A 162 33.80 -12.05 14.27
N HIS A 163 33.77 -11.25 15.34
CA HIS A 163 33.56 -11.75 16.71
C HIS A 163 32.15 -12.29 16.96
N THR A 164 31.14 -11.74 16.28
CA THR A 164 29.76 -12.27 16.32
C THR A 164 29.58 -13.52 15.45
N ARG A 165 30.55 -13.84 14.58
CA ARG A 165 30.47 -14.92 13.57
C ARG A 165 29.28 -14.79 12.62
N ALA A 166 28.70 -13.60 12.50
CA ALA A 166 27.45 -13.39 11.75
C ALA A 166 27.61 -13.70 10.25
N LEU A 167 28.78 -13.39 9.69
CA LEU A 167 29.14 -13.70 8.31
C LEU A 167 29.25 -15.20 8.06
N GLU A 168 29.93 -15.92 8.97
CA GLU A 168 30.11 -17.37 8.88
C GLU A 168 28.76 -18.09 8.97
N ASN A 169 27.95 -17.74 9.98
CA ASN A 169 26.62 -18.32 10.17
C ASN A 169 25.74 -18.12 8.93
N SER A 170 25.77 -16.92 8.33
CA SER A 170 24.98 -16.63 7.12
C SER A 170 25.45 -17.41 5.90
N LYS A 171 26.75 -17.67 5.80
CA LYS A 171 27.33 -18.51 4.74
C LYS A 171 26.91 -19.97 4.91
N GLU A 172 27.01 -20.51 6.12
CA GLU A 172 26.62 -21.89 6.44
C GLU A 172 25.11 -22.12 6.19
N ILE A 173 24.26 -21.15 6.53
CA ILE A 173 22.82 -21.22 6.22
C ILE A 173 22.59 -21.29 4.71
N LYS A 174 23.29 -20.45 3.92
CA LYS A 174 23.14 -20.45 2.44
C LYS A 174 23.65 -21.71 1.78
N GLU A 175 24.71 -22.30 2.32
CA GLU A 175 25.29 -23.56 1.85
C GLU A 175 24.45 -24.78 2.29
N GLY A 176 23.43 -24.58 3.14
CA GLY A 176 22.53 -25.63 3.60
C GLY A 176 23.17 -26.61 4.57
N THR A 177 24.28 -26.21 5.20
CA THR A 177 25.02 -27.06 6.16
C THR A 177 24.34 -27.11 7.53
N LEU A 178 23.54 -26.10 7.87
CA LEU A 178 22.79 -26.02 9.13
C LEU A 178 21.35 -26.51 8.96
N GLN A 179 20.85 -27.25 9.96
CA GLN A 179 19.45 -27.68 9.93
C GLN A 179 18.50 -26.51 10.29
N PRO A 180 17.30 -26.40 9.69
CA PRO A 180 16.36 -25.30 9.95
C PRO A 180 16.01 -25.07 11.42
N SER A 181 16.03 -26.12 12.25
CA SER A 181 15.83 -26.04 13.70
C SER A 181 16.96 -25.30 14.43
N GLU A 182 18.18 -25.38 13.92
CA GLU A 182 19.37 -24.78 14.50
C GLU A 182 19.45 -23.28 14.14
N VAL A 183 18.99 -22.91 12.94
CA VAL A 183 19.03 -21.54 12.39
C VAL A 183 18.44 -20.48 13.32
N SER A 184 17.39 -20.81 14.07
CA SER A 184 16.69 -19.87 14.97
C SER A 184 17.57 -19.29 16.10
N ASN A 185 18.67 -19.97 16.45
CA ASN A 185 19.56 -19.56 17.55
C ASN A 185 20.85 -18.88 17.06
N TYR A 186 21.05 -18.72 15.75
CA TYR A 186 22.26 -18.11 15.22
C TYR A 186 22.05 -16.64 14.89
N GLU A 187 23.04 -15.84 15.26
CA GLU A 187 23.13 -14.44 14.87
C GLU A 187 23.58 -14.39 13.40
N THR A 188 22.69 -13.96 12.51
CA THR A 188 22.97 -13.81 11.08
C THR A 188 23.33 -12.37 10.74
N ILE A 189 23.93 -12.16 9.57
CA ILE A 189 24.24 -10.81 9.08
C ILE A 189 22.97 -9.97 8.97
N ASP A 190 21.84 -10.58 8.60
CA ASP A 190 20.57 -9.88 8.44
C ASP A 190 20.11 -9.23 9.75
N ASN A 191 20.11 -10.00 10.85
CA ASN A 191 19.65 -9.54 12.16
C ASN A 191 20.67 -8.63 12.84
N VAL A 192 21.96 -8.99 12.76
CA VAL A 192 23.04 -8.18 13.37
C VAL A 192 23.13 -6.82 12.69
N SER A 193 22.98 -6.74 11.37
CA SER A 193 22.98 -5.46 10.67
C SER A 193 21.77 -4.59 10.98
N LEU A 194 20.59 -5.18 11.13
CA LEU A 194 19.40 -4.45 11.59
C LEU A 194 19.60 -3.85 12.97
N TYR A 195 20.22 -4.61 13.88
CA TYR A 195 20.57 -4.13 15.21
C TYR A 195 21.56 -2.97 15.15
N VAL A 196 22.64 -3.09 14.35
CA VAL A 196 23.63 -2.02 14.19
C VAL A 196 22.96 -0.76 13.64
N LEU A 197 22.13 -0.86 12.60
CA LEU A 197 21.37 0.27 12.05
C LEU A 197 20.50 0.95 13.12
N GLY A 198 19.94 0.20 14.07
CA GLY A 198 19.18 0.74 15.21
C GLY A 198 20.01 1.54 16.21
N LYS A 199 21.35 1.54 16.12
CA LYS A 199 22.27 2.25 17.01
C LYS A 199 23.07 3.37 16.33
N LEU A 200 22.93 3.54 15.01
CA LEU A 200 23.66 4.57 14.28
C LEU A 200 22.92 5.90 14.34
N ASP A 201 23.53 6.88 15.01
CA ASP A 201 22.96 8.21 15.20
C ASP A 201 23.63 9.30 14.34
N THR A 202 24.82 9.03 13.78
CA THR A 202 25.58 10.02 13.01
C THR A 202 25.68 9.66 11.53
N TYR A 203 25.66 10.68 10.67
CA TYR A 203 25.78 10.51 9.22
C TYR A 203 27.05 9.75 8.80
N GLU A 204 28.19 10.03 9.43
CA GLU A 204 29.47 9.37 9.14
C GLU A 204 29.43 7.87 9.46
N SER A 205 28.83 7.50 10.59
CA SER A 205 28.68 6.09 10.99
C SER A 205 27.75 5.32 10.04
N VAL A 206 26.66 5.96 9.58
CA VAL A 206 25.74 5.40 8.58
C VAL A 206 26.46 5.20 7.25
N ALA A 207 27.28 6.17 6.81
CA ALA A 207 28.07 6.05 5.60
C ALA A 207 29.07 4.89 5.68
N GLN A 208 29.88 4.83 6.74
CA GLN A 208 30.84 3.74 6.97
C GLN A 208 30.15 2.36 7.01
N PHE A 209 29.02 2.27 7.72
CA PHE A 209 28.28 1.01 7.80
C PHE A 209 27.67 0.62 6.45
N SER A 210 27.17 1.57 5.66
CA SER A 210 26.66 1.30 4.32
C SER A 210 27.74 0.73 3.38
N GLU A 211 28.99 1.19 3.49
CA GLU A 211 30.12 0.62 2.76
C GLU A 211 30.43 -0.81 3.20
N PHE A 212 30.39 -1.06 4.52
CA PHE A 212 30.52 -2.41 5.07
C PHE A 212 29.43 -3.36 4.54
N MET A 213 28.17 -2.92 4.52
CA MET A 213 27.06 -3.69 3.95
C MET A 213 27.27 -3.98 2.47
N ASN A 214 27.79 -3.00 1.71
CA ASN A 214 28.08 -3.18 0.28
C ASN A 214 29.15 -4.24 0.03
N LYS A 215 30.25 -4.20 0.78
CA LYS A 215 31.32 -5.22 0.72
C LYS A 215 30.81 -6.63 1.01
N ASN A 216 29.85 -6.74 1.93
CA ASN A 216 29.33 -8.02 2.43
C ASN A 216 27.94 -8.40 1.88
N ILE A 217 27.50 -7.75 0.79
CA ILE A 217 26.17 -7.95 0.19
C ILE A 217 25.88 -9.43 -0.17
N ALA A 218 26.95 -10.20 -0.40
CA ALA A 218 26.88 -11.62 -0.73
C ALA A 218 26.30 -12.49 0.38
N TYR A 219 26.40 -12.06 1.63
CA TYR A 219 26.01 -12.86 2.79
C TYR A 219 24.56 -12.63 3.20
N TYR A 220 23.96 -11.50 2.83
CA TYR A 220 22.56 -11.20 3.20
C TYR A 220 21.55 -12.05 2.45
N SER A 221 20.46 -12.42 3.11
CA SER A 221 19.28 -12.97 2.44
C SER A 221 18.50 -11.88 1.69
N VAL A 222 17.59 -12.27 0.80
CA VAL A 222 16.75 -11.29 0.07
C VAL A 222 15.81 -10.55 1.03
N GLU A 223 15.27 -11.26 2.03
CA GLU A 223 14.37 -10.68 3.04
C GLU A 223 15.15 -9.77 3.99
N GLY A 224 16.31 -10.24 4.46
CA GLY A 224 17.22 -9.41 5.26
C GLY A 224 17.64 -8.13 4.55
N LEU A 225 17.93 -8.17 3.25
CA LEU A 225 18.22 -6.96 2.48
C LEU A 225 17.01 -6.02 2.37
N VAL A 226 15.78 -6.54 2.26
CA VAL A 226 14.57 -5.71 2.24
C VAL A 226 14.43 -4.95 3.55
N ASP A 227 14.60 -5.64 4.68
CA ASP A 227 14.45 -5.04 6.01
C ASP A 227 15.59 -4.05 6.31
N ASN A 228 16.83 -4.44 6.04
CA ASN A 228 18.01 -3.58 6.23
C ASN A 228 17.95 -2.35 5.32
N LEU A 229 17.54 -2.50 4.05
CA LEU A 229 17.36 -1.38 3.14
C LEU A 229 16.24 -0.44 3.60
N SER A 230 15.15 -0.99 4.12
CA SER A 230 14.03 -0.19 4.64
C SER A 230 14.51 0.66 5.83
N LYS A 231 15.13 0.03 6.83
CA LYS A 231 15.67 0.73 8.01
C LYS A 231 16.74 1.76 7.64
N LEU A 232 17.66 1.42 6.74
CA LEU A 232 18.69 2.36 6.25
C LEU A 232 18.05 3.57 5.58
N THR A 233 17.08 3.34 4.69
CA THR A 233 16.35 4.40 4.00
C THR A 233 15.70 5.35 5.00
N ASP A 234 15.05 4.81 6.04
CA ASP A 234 14.39 5.61 7.06
C ASP A 234 15.36 6.43 7.92
N ILE A 235 16.55 5.91 8.20
CA ILE A 235 17.59 6.67 8.91
C ILE A 235 18.10 7.80 8.01
N CYS A 236 18.49 7.50 6.78
CA CYS A 236 18.98 8.49 5.82
C CYS A 236 17.94 9.59 5.57
N PHE A 237 16.66 9.22 5.40
CA PHE A 237 15.58 10.17 5.17
C PHE A 237 15.38 11.12 6.36
N ARG A 238 15.36 10.58 7.60
CA ARG A 238 15.20 11.37 8.84
C ARG A 238 16.38 12.29 9.11
N GLN A 239 17.60 11.86 8.81
CA GLN A 239 18.81 12.66 8.97
C GLN A 239 19.00 13.68 7.83
N HIS A 240 18.09 13.74 6.85
CA HIS A 240 18.29 14.44 5.58
C HIS A 240 19.65 14.12 4.93
N GLY A 241 20.11 12.89 5.16
CA GLY A 241 21.41 12.41 4.76
C GLY A 241 21.38 11.79 3.37
N TYR A 242 22.57 11.45 2.90
CA TYR A 242 22.76 10.69 1.67
C TYR A 242 22.62 9.19 1.92
N ILE A 243 22.01 8.49 0.96
CA ILE A 243 22.03 7.03 0.90
C ILE A 243 23.14 6.56 -0.03
N ASN A 244 23.91 5.56 0.39
CA ASN A 244 25.02 5.04 -0.41
C ASN A 244 24.53 4.44 -1.73
N TYR A 245 24.76 5.17 -2.82
CA TYR A 245 24.32 4.80 -4.17
C TYR A 245 24.92 3.47 -4.64
N ASP A 246 26.21 3.23 -4.39
CA ASP A 246 26.89 2.02 -4.85
C ASP A 246 26.28 0.77 -4.19
N PHE A 247 25.82 0.91 -2.95
CA PHE A 247 25.07 -0.15 -2.27
C PHE A 247 23.74 -0.45 -2.96
N ILE A 248 22.96 0.58 -3.30
CA ILE A 248 21.66 0.41 -3.98
C ILE A 248 21.81 -0.22 -5.36
N VAL A 249 22.83 0.19 -6.13
CA VAL A 249 23.13 -0.40 -7.43
C VAL A 249 23.55 -1.86 -7.28
N SER A 250 24.43 -2.17 -6.33
CA SER A 250 24.87 -3.54 -6.07
C SER A 250 23.72 -4.46 -5.65
N ILE A 251 22.77 -3.95 -4.86
CA ILE A 251 21.52 -4.65 -4.52
C ILE A 251 20.69 -4.93 -5.78
N LYS A 252 20.48 -3.90 -6.61
CA LYS A 252 19.69 -4.01 -7.84
C LYS A 252 20.27 -5.03 -8.81
N ASP A 253 21.59 -5.00 -9.01
CA ASP A 253 22.27 -5.84 -9.99
C ASP A 253 22.28 -7.30 -9.53
N ARG A 254 22.43 -7.54 -8.23
CA ARG A 254 22.40 -8.89 -7.65
C ARG A 254 20.99 -9.45 -7.52
N TYR A 255 20.01 -8.61 -7.16
CA TYR A 255 18.62 -9.01 -6.89
C TYR A 255 17.62 -8.09 -7.59
N PRO A 256 17.42 -8.21 -8.91
CA PRO A 256 16.65 -7.24 -9.72
C PRO A 256 15.16 -7.09 -9.35
N GLY A 257 14.60 -8.04 -8.60
CA GLY A 257 13.21 -8.04 -8.12
C GLY A 257 13.01 -7.44 -6.72
N ILE A 258 14.08 -7.08 -6.00
CA ILE A 258 13.99 -6.70 -4.58
C ILE A 258 13.15 -5.46 -4.34
N PHE A 259 13.20 -4.47 -5.24
CA PHE A 259 12.40 -3.25 -5.13
C PHE A 259 10.90 -3.49 -5.23
N LYS A 260 10.46 -4.59 -5.85
CA LYS A 260 9.03 -4.96 -5.85
C LYS A 260 8.56 -5.43 -4.47
N LYS A 261 9.47 -5.96 -3.64
CA LYS A 261 9.18 -6.43 -2.28
C LYS A 261 9.18 -5.30 -1.24
N LEU A 262 9.84 -4.17 -1.53
CA LEU A 262 9.86 -3.02 -0.62
C LEU A 262 8.46 -2.45 -0.39
N SER A 263 8.24 -1.91 0.81
CA SER A 263 7.02 -1.20 1.16
C SER A 263 6.83 0.06 0.30
N PRO A 264 5.58 0.50 0.06
CA PRO A 264 5.33 1.75 -0.67
C PRO A 264 6.01 2.97 -0.04
N ASP A 265 6.03 3.06 1.29
CA ASP A 265 6.66 4.15 2.05
C ASP A 265 8.19 4.18 1.83
N THR A 266 8.84 3.03 1.91
CA THR A 266 10.28 2.92 1.63
C THR A 266 10.60 3.28 0.18
N LEU A 267 9.77 2.87 -0.78
CA LEU A 267 9.94 3.22 -2.20
C LEU A 267 9.82 4.72 -2.45
N ASP A 268 8.90 5.39 -1.75
CA ASP A 268 8.76 6.84 -1.83
C ASP A 268 10.00 7.56 -1.30
N LYS A 269 10.45 7.21 -0.08
CA LYS A 269 11.66 7.78 0.54
C LYS A 269 12.93 7.51 -0.27
N LEU A 270 13.08 6.30 -0.84
CA LEU A 270 14.17 5.99 -1.77
C LEU A 270 14.09 6.85 -3.03
N GLY A 271 12.89 7.01 -3.59
CA GLY A 271 12.64 7.88 -4.74
C GLY A 271 13.13 9.31 -4.48
N TYR A 272 12.84 9.86 -3.30
CA TYR A 272 13.29 11.17 -2.84
C TYR A 272 14.83 11.24 -2.71
N LEU A 273 15.43 10.33 -1.94
CA LEU A 273 16.87 10.33 -1.67
C LEU A 273 17.72 10.16 -2.93
N LEU A 274 17.20 9.47 -3.94
CA LEU A 274 17.89 9.19 -5.19
C LEU A 274 17.65 10.23 -6.29
N ALA A 275 16.65 11.10 -6.15
CA ALA A 275 16.25 12.04 -7.20
C ALA A 275 17.41 12.90 -7.71
N SER A 276 18.26 13.41 -6.82
CA SER A 276 19.40 14.28 -7.16
C SER A 276 20.67 13.52 -7.60
N ARG A 277 20.74 12.20 -7.43
CA ARG A 277 21.95 11.39 -7.63
C ARG A 277 21.84 10.43 -8.81
N ASP A 278 20.76 9.67 -8.86
CA ASP A 278 20.43 8.80 -9.98
C ASP A 278 18.96 8.92 -10.35
N LEU A 279 18.72 9.82 -11.29
CA LEU A 279 17.41 10.08 -11.84
C LEU A 279 16.77 8.83 -12.47
N LYS A 280 17.57 7.91 -13.03
CA LYS A 280 17.04 6.68 -13.67
C LYS A 280 16.54 5.70 -12.62
N LEU A 281 17.27 5.54 -11.51
CA LEU A 281 16.88 4.63 -10.43
C LEU A 281 15.74 5.22 -9.60
N SER A 282 15.76 6.53 -9.31
CA SER A 282 14.62 7.24 -8.72
C SER A 282 13.35 7.06 -9.57
N ARG A 283 13.45 7.28 -10.89
CA ARG A 283 12.35 7.02 -11.84
C ARG A 283 11.84 5.57 -11.75
N LYS A 284 12.73 4.60 -11.62
CA LYS A 284 12.35 3.19 -11.47
C LYS A 284 11.58 2.96 -10.17
N MET A 285 11.98 3.57 -9.05
CA MET A 285 11.27 3.46 -7.77
C MET A 285 9.86 4.05 -7.86
N LEU A 286 9.74 5.26 -8.43
CA LEU A 286 8.45 5.92 -8.61
C LEU A 286 7.52 5.15 -9.56
N LYS A 287 8.07 4.55 -10.63
CA LYS A 287 7.28 3.66 -11.50
C LYS A 287 6.73 2.47 -10.74
N VAL A 288 7.56 1.77 -9.95
CA VAL A 288 7.12 0.64 -9.14
C VAL A 288 6.06 1.08 -8.12
N LEU A 289 6.19 2.27 -7.54
CA LEU A 289 5.22 2.83 -6.60
C LEU A 289 3.86 3.10 -7.27
N ILE A 290 3.87 3.73 -8.46
CA ILE A 290 2.66 4.00 -9.25
C ILE A 290 2.03 2.71 -9.78
N GLU A 291 2.84 1.71 -10.18
CA GLU A 291 2.37 0.38 -10.57
C GLU A 291 1.65 -0.34 -9.41
N LYS A 292 2.04 -0.06 -8.15
CA LYS A 292 1.33 -0.51 -6.95
C LYS A 292 0.07 0.31 -6.62
N SER A 293 -0.34 1.21 -7.50
CA SER A 293 -1.47 2.13 -7.31
C SER A 293 -1.31 3.05 -6.09
N VAL A 294 -0.07 3.39 -5.72
CA VAL A 294 0.23 4.34 -4.64
C VAL A 294 0.78 5.63 -5.22
N CYS A 295 0.23 6.76 -4.79
CA CYS A 295 0.70 8.09 -5.19
C CYS A 295 1.97 8.46 -4.39
N PRO A 296 3.12 8.77 -5.04
CA PRO A 296 4.33 9.25 -4.36
C PRO A 296 4.04 10.52 -3.56
N SER A 297 4.74 10.81 -2.46
CA SER A 297 4.52 12.03 -1.66
C SER A 297 4.83 13.31 -2.43
N GLU A 298 4.34 14.46 -1.96
CA GLU A 298 4.55 15.73 -2.66
C GLU A 298 6.03 16.12 -2.63
N ALA A 299 6.70 15.93 -1.48
CA ALA A 299 8.13 16.16 -1.32
C ALA A 299 8.93 15.33 -2.34
N THR A 300 8.65 14.02 -2.44
CA THR A 300 9.29 13.12 -3.40
C THR A 300 9.05 13.54 -4.85
N THR A 301 7.81 13.90 -5.18
CA THR A 301 7.46 14.35 -6.53
C THR A 301 8.18 15.64 -6.88
N ASN A 302 8.23 16.60 -5.96
CA ASN A 302 8.88 17.87 -6.18
C ASN A 302 10.39 17.69 -6.36
N GLU A 303 11.04 16.93 -5.49
CA GLU A 303 12.49 16.67 -5.58
C GLU A 303 12.86 15.99 -6.91
N PHE A 304 12.03 15.06 -7.38
CA PHE A 304 12.19 14.44 -8.69
C PHE A 304 12.00 15.42 -9.85
N LEU A 305 11.00 16.31 -9.77
CA LEU A 305 10.69 17.28 -10.83
C LEU A 305 11.69 18.43 -10.91
N LEU A 306 12.39 18.78 -9.82
CA LEU A 306 13.46 19.77 -9.82
C LEU A 306 14.54 19.43 -10.86
N GLN A 307 14.80 18.15 -11.09
CA GLN A 307 15.77 17.68 -12.08
C GLN A 307 15.32 17.91 -13.54
N TYR A 308 14.06 18.32 -13.77
CA TYR A 308 13.50 18.58 -15.09
C TYR A 308 13.15 20.05 -15.33
N VAL A 309 13.56 20.98 -14.46
CA VAL A 309 13.27 22.41 -14.68
C VAL A 309 13.94 22.91 -15.97
N ASP A 310 15.24 22.63 -16.13
CA ASP A 310 16.06 23.13 -17.25
C ASP A 310 16.24 22.13 -18.41
N VAL A 311 15.57 20.98 -18.35
CA VAL A 311 15.64 19.95 -19.40
C VAL A 311 14.85 20.39 -20.64
N ASP A 312 15.20 19.88 -21.83
CA ASP A 312 14.46 20.19 -23.04
C ASP A 312 13.02 19.61 -23.01
N PRO A 313 12.03 20.27 -23.65
CA PRO A 313 10.63 19.83 -23.59
C PRO A 313 10.37 18.42 -24.14
N GLU A 314 11.16 17.94 -25.10
CA GLU A 314 10.97 16.61 -25.71
C GLU A 314 11.37 15.49 -24.77
N THR A 315 12.53 15.65 -24.14
CA THR A 315 12.99 14.76 -23.08
C THR A 315 12.01 14.75 -21.91
N LYS A 316 11.52 15.92 -21.45
CA LYS A 316 10.49 15.99 -20.39
C LYS A 316 9.25 15.15 -20.73
N LEU A 317 8.69 15.32 -21.92
CA LEU A 317 7.48 14.60 -22.34
C LEU A 317 7.71 13.08 -22.39
N LYS A 318 8.85 12.65 -22.93
CA LYS A 318 9.20 11.22 -23.02
C LYS A 318 9.40 10.60 -21.64
N GLU A 319 10.08 11.30 -20.74
CA GLU A 319 10.52 10.75 -19.47
C GLU A 319 9.50 10.87 -18.34
N LEU A 320 8.65 11.92 -18.36
CA LEU A 320 7.62 12.17 -17.34
C LEU A 320 6.26 11.53 -17.66
N THR A 321 6.11 10.80 -18.76
CA THR A 321 4.80 10.22 -19.12
C THR A 321 4.23 9.29 -18.04
N PHE A 322 5.09 8.57 -17.30
CA PHE A 322 4.64 7.65 -16.26
C PHE A 322 4.06 8.37 -15.02
N ILE A 323 4.42 9.63 -14.77
CA ILE A 323 3.98 10.38 -13.59
C ILE A 323 2.66 11.13 -13.81
N LYS A 324 2.10 11.09 -15.03
CA LYS A 324 0.79 11.71 -15.36
C LYS A 324 -0.32 11.39 -14.35
N PRO A 325 -0.51 10.15 -13.87
CA PRO A 325 -1.56 9.85 -12.88
C PRO A 325 -1.42 10.69 -11.60
N VAL A 326 -0.19 11.01 -11.19
CA VAL A 326 0.09 11.85 -10.01
C VAL A 326 -0.41 13.27 -10.23
N PHE A 327 -0.18 13.85 -11.41
CA PHE A 327 -0.68 15.19 -11.76
C PHE A 327 -2.20 15.25 -11.81
N PHE A 328 -2.86 14.21 -12.31
CA PHE A 328 -4.32 14.16 -12.33
C PHE A 328 -4.93 13.99 -10.93
N HIS A 329 -4.25 13.26 -10.04
CA HIS A 329 -4.73 13.04 -8.67
C HIS A 329 -4.55 14.27 -7.78
N ARG A 330 -3.40 14.96 -7.86
CA ARG A 330 -3.07 16.10 -6.97
C ARG A 330 -3.30 17.48 -7.57
N GLY A 331 -3.55 17.55 -8.87
CA GLY A 331 -3.47 18.80 -9.60
C GLY A 331 -2.03 19.29 -9.72
N VAL A 332 -1.88 20.61 -9.83
CA VAL A 332 -0.61 21.27 -10.16
C VAL A 332 -0.19 22.19 -9.01
N ASN A 333 1.08 22.13 -8.60
CA ASN A 333 1.72 23.12 -7.72
C ASN A 333 2.68 24.02 -8.52
N GLU A 334 3.37 24.97 -7.87
CA GLU A 334 4.25 25.93 -8.55
C GLU A 334 5.31 25.25 -9.43
N LEU A 335 6.00 24.24 -8.89
CA LEU A 335 7.06 23.53 -9.59
C LEU A 335 6.51 22.73 -10.77
N THR A 336 5.42 22.00 -10.54
CA THR A 336 4.75 21.23 -11.59
C THR A 336 4.28 22.15 -12.71
N LEU A 337 3.76 23.33 -12.37
CA LEU A 337 3.33 24.32 -13.35
C LEU A 337 4.50 24.79 -14.21
N GLN A 338 5.63 25.14 -13.60
CA GLN A 338 6.84 25.56 -14.31
C GLN A 338 7.34 24.47 -15.27
N VAL A 339 7.39 23.22 -14.82
CA VAL A 339 7.80 22.08 -15.65
C VAL A 339 6.84 21.89 -16.82
N LEU A 340 5.53 21.88 -16.57
CA LEU A 340 4.51 21.64 -17.61
C LEU A 340 4.40 22.79 -18.62
N LEU A 341 4.52 24.04 -18.20
CA LEU A 341 4.42 25.21 -19.10
C LEU A 341 5.41 25.16 -20.26
N SER A 342 6.62 24.63 -20.01
CA SER A 342 7.64 24.47 -21.04
C SER A 342 7.28 23.44 -22.12
N THR A 343 6.32 22.55 -21.84
CA THR A 343 5.95 21.41 -22.70
C THR A 343 4.73 21.67 -23.60
N ILE A 344 3.98 22.75 -23.37
CA ILE A 344 2.74 23.05 -24.10
C ILE A 344 3.04 23.51 -25.53
N ARG A 345 2.43 22.83 -26.50
CA ARG A 345 2.60 23.07 -27.95
C ARG A 345 1.34 23.63 -28.62
N ASN A 346 0.15 23.38 -28.07
CA ASN A 346 -1.12 23.77 -28.67
C ASN A 346 -2.17 24.24 -27.64
N VAL A 347 -3.27 24.80 -28.13
CA VAL A 347 -4.37 25.32 -27.29
C VAL A 347 -5.09 24.23 -26.50
N GLN A 348 -5.19 23.01 -27.01
CA GLN A 348 -5.88 21.92 -26.32
C GLN A 348 -5.10 21.47 -25.07
N GLU A 349 -3.77 21.37 -25.19
CA GLU A 349 -2.87 21.11 -24.06
C GLU A 349 -2.92 22.23 -23.03
N TYR A 350 -3.01 23.48 -23.49
CA TYR A 350 -3.23 24.62 -22.60
C TYR A 350 -4.53 24.50 -21.82
N GLY A 351 -5.65 24.16 -22.48
CA GLY A 351 -6.93 23.93 -21.82
C GLY A 351 -6.83 22.86 -20.72
N LYS A 352 -6.19 21.73 -21.03
CA LYS A 352 -5.94 20.65 -20.05
C LYS A 352 -5.07 21.09 -18.88
N LEU A 353 -4.06 21.94 -19.11
CA LEU A 353 -3.26 22.52 -18.02
C LEU A 353 -4.14 23.37 -17.10
N ILE A 354 -5.01 24.21 -17.67
CA ILE A 354 -5.92 25.04 -16.88
C ILE A 354 -6.89 24.18 -16.07
N ASP A 355 -7.40 23.09 -16.64
CA ASP A 355 -8.24 22.14 -15.89
C ASP A 355 -7.48 21.50 -14.71
N LEU A 356 -6.20 21.16 -14.90
CA LEU A 356 -5.35 20.66 -13.82
C LEU A 356 -5.07 21.72 -12.74
N VAL A 357 -4.93 22.99 -13.13
CA VAL A 357 -4.78 24.12 -12.17
C VAL A 357 -6.06 24.28 -11.35
N LYS A 358 -7.25 24.13 -11.96
CA LYS A 358 -8.54 24.20 -11.26
C LYS A 358 -8.75 23.11 -10.21
N ILE A 359 -8.15 21.93 -10.42
CA ILE A 359 -8.19 20.80 -9.47
C ILE A 359 -7.29 21.06 -8.26
N SER A 360 -6.27 21.93 -8.38
CA SER A 360 -5.32 22.22 -7.31
C SER A 360 -5.97 22.96 -6.13
N GLU A 361 -5.58 22.62 -4.91
CA GLU A 361 -5.99 23.33 -3.69
C GLU A 361 -5.57 24.81 -3.71
N ASN A 362 -4.44 25.12 -4.36
CA ASN A 362 -3.86 26.47 -4.44
C ASN A 362 -4.19 27.20 -5.75
N LYS A 363 -5.31 26.84 -6.41
CA LYS A 363 -5.69 27.36 -7.74
C LYS A 363 -5.69 28.88 -7.86
N THR A 364 -6.27 29.60 -6.89
CA THR A 364 -6.39 31.07 -6.93
C THR A 364 -5.02 31.73 -6.93
N TYR A 365 -4.15 31.27 -6.02
CA TYR A 365 -2.78 31.77 -5.92
C TYR A 365 -1.95 31.46 -7.16
N LEU A 366 -2.06 30.25 -7.73
CA LEU A 366 -1.36 29.88 -8.96
C LEU A 366 -1.81 30.73 -10.15
N LEU A 367 -3.12 30.93 -10.30
CA LEU A 367 -3.68 31.75 -11.36
C LEU A 367 -3.26 33.22 -11.23
N GLU A 368 -3.28 33.78 -10.02
CA GLU A 368 -2.88 35.17 -9.76
C GLU A 368 -1.38 35.40 -10.02
N LYS A 369 -0.51 34.58 -9.39
CA LYS A 369 0.95 34.71 -9.49
C LYS A 369 1.48 34.43 -10.91
N TYR A 370 0.92 33.43 -11.60
CA TYR A 370 1.40 33.00 -12.91
C TYR A 370 0.55 33.51 -14.08
N GLN A 371 -0.42 34.40 -13.83
CA GLN A 371 -1.32 34.96 -14.84
C GLN A 371 -0.59 35.42 -16.11
N ASN A 372 0.49 36.19 -15.93
CA ASN A 372 1.22 36.80 -17.04
C ASN A 372 1.93 35.75 -17.91
N ILE A 373 2.51 34.74 -17.26
CA ILE A 373 3.18 33.63 -17.94
C ILE A 373 2.14 32.77 -18.69
N LEU A 374 1.00 32.49 -18.06
CA LEU A 374 -0.11 31.75 -18.67
C LEU A 374 -0.67 32.48 -19.90
N MET A 375 -0.83 33.80 -19.85
CA MET A 375 -1.28 34.60 -21.01
C MET A 375 -0.24 34.64 -22.13
N MET A 376 1.05 34.71 -21.81
CA MET A 376 2.13 34.64 -22.81
C MET A 376 2.16 33.28 -23.51
N VAL A 377 2.04 32.19 -22.76
CA VAL A 377 1.96 30.83 -23.32
C VAL A 377 0.73 30.71 -24.21
N LEU A 378 -0.43 31.21 -23.77
CA LEU A 378 -1.65 31.22 -24.57
C LEU A 378 -1.45 31.95 -25.91
N LYS A 379 -0.81 33.13 -25.89
CA LYS A 379 -0.49 33.88 -27.12
C LYS A 379 0.41 33.10 -28.07
N LYS A 380 1.38 32.35 -27.54
CA LYS A 380 2.31 31.55 -28.34
C LYS A 380 1.60 30.39 -29.04
N VAL A 381 0.67 29.72 -28.37
CA VAL A 381 0.06 28.47 -28.87
C VAL A 381 -1.29 28.67 -29.57
N SER A 382 -1.86 29.87 -29.49
CA SER A 382 -3.19 30.18 -30.01
C SER A 382 -3.18 30.76 -31.42
N SER A 383 -3.90 30.12 -32.33
CA SER A 383 -4.22 30.67 -33.66
C SER A 383 -5.29 31.78 -33.62
N ASN A 384 -6.25 31.71 -32.70
CA ASN A 384 -7.30 32.72 -32.49
C ASN A 384 -7.21 33.33 -31.08
N PHE A 385 -6.14 34.10 -30.85
CA PHE A 385 -5.80 34.64 -29.53
C PHE A 385 -6.93 35.45 -28.86
N PRO A 386 -7.69 36.33 -29.55
CA PRO A 386 -8.76 37.10 -28.90
C PRO A 386 -9.85 36.23 -28.27
N LEU A 387 -10.25 35.15 -28.95
CA LEU A 387 -11.29 34.24 -28.46
C LEU A 387 -10.80 33.47 -27.23
N HIS A 388 -9.62 32.86 -27.32
CA HIS A 388 -9.08 32.07 -26.21
C HIS A 388 -8.69 32.95 -25.01
N LEU A 389 -8.24 34.19 -25.25
CA LEU A 389 -8.01 35.15 -24.18
C LEU A 389 -9.31 35.48 -23.44
N ALA A 390 -10.42 35.69 -24.15
CA ALA A 390 -11.72 35.93 -23.52
C ALA A 390 -12.17 34.72 -22.67
N GLN A 391 -11.93 33.49 -23.15
CA GLN A 391 -12.19 32.28 -22.38
C GLN A 391 -11.31 32.18 -21.12
N PHE A 392 -10.02 32.50 -21.22
CA PHE A 392 -9.13 32.49 -20.05
C PHE A 392 -9.50 33.59 -19.04
N VAL A 393 -9.84 34.79 -19.49
CA VAL A 393 -10.35 35.87 -18.64
C VAL A 393 -11.64 35.48 -17.92
N ARG A 394 -12.53 34.76 -18.61
CA ARG A 394 -13.73 34.20 -17.98
C ARG A 394 -13.37 33.21 -16.87
N VAL A 395 -12.40 32.33 -17.09
CA VAL A 395 -11.90 31.40 -16.05
C VAL A 395 -11.37 32.16 -14.83
N LEU A 396 -10.57 33.21 -15.04
CA LEU A 396 -10.07 34.04 -13.94
C LEU A 396 -11.19 34.69 -13.15
N THR A 397 -12.23 35.16 -13.85
CA THR A 397 -13.40 35.78 -13.23
C THR A 397 -14.24 34.76 -12.44
N GLU A 398 -14.43 33.56 -12.97
CA GLU A 398 -15.14 32.45 -12.31
C GLU A 398 -14.43 32.01 -11.02
N GLU A 399 -13.09 32.08 -10.99
CA GLU A 399 -12.26 31.71 -9.84
C GLU A 399 -11.95 32.91 -8.90
N ASN A 400 -12.62 34.05 -9.07
CA ASN A 400 -12.44 35.28 -8.28
C ASN A 400 -11.01 35.86 -8.30
N VAL A 401 -10.27 35.70 -9.40
CA VAL A 401 -8.90 36.23 -9.57
C VAL A 401 -8.95 37.57 -10.33
N PRO A 402 -8.32 38.64 -9.81
CA PRO A 402 -8.28 39.93 -10.49
C PRO A 402 -7.45 39.87 -11.78
N VAL A 403 -8.04 40.34 -12.86
CA VAL A 403 -7.43 40.32 -14.19
C VAL A 403 -6.44 41.48 -14.36
N ASP A 404 -5.20 41.18 -14.72
CA ASP A 404 -4.18 42.19 -15.04
C ASP A 404 -4.50 42.83 -16.41
N GLN A 405 -5.19 43.98 -16.36
CA GLN A 405 -5.60 44.71 -17.57
C GLN A 405 -4.43 45.32 -18.34
N ASP A 406 -3.32 45.63 -17.67
CA ASP A 406 -2.15 46.24 -18.31
C ASP A 406 -1.43 45.24 -19.21
N VAL A 407 -1.37 43.98 -18.77
CA VAL A 407 -0.82 42.88 -19.58
C VAL A 407 -1.71 42.55 -20.77
N ILE A 408 -3.04 42.54 -20.60
CA ILE A 408 -3.98 42.37 -21.71
C ILE A 408 -3.79 43.45 -22.77
N ARG A 409 -3.68 44.72 -22.38
CA ARG A 409 -3.47 45.85 -23.30
C ARG A 409 -2.15 45.70 -24.07
N LYS A 410 -1.06 45.31 -23.39
CA LYS A 410 0.25 45.07 -24.02
C LYS A 410 0.23 43.88 -24.99
N LEU A 411 -0.50 42.81 -24.68
CA LEU A 411 -0.57 41.63 -25.53
C LEU A 411 -1.41 41.86 -26.79
N GLN A 412 -2.42 42.74 -26.71
CA GLN A 412 -3.30 43.14 -27.82
C GLN A 412 -2.68 44.21 -28.73
N SER A 413 -1.83 45.10 -28.22
CA SER A 413 -1.21 46.20 -28.98
C SER A 413 -0.11 45.76 -29.95
N GLY A 414 0.39 44.52 -29.84
CA GLY A 414 1.40 43.94 -30.73
C GLY A 414 0.90 43.46 -32.11
N ARG A 415 -0.24 43.94 -32.62
CA ARG A 415 -0.65 43.69 -34.02
C ARG A 415 0.25 44.52 -34.95
N PRO A 416 0.79 43.96 -36.05
CA PRO A 416 1.42 44.80 -37.07
C PRO A 416 0.37 45.79 -37.56
N LYS A 417 0.72 47.09 -37.54
CA LYS A 417 -0.09 48.12 -38.19
C LYS A 417 -0.32 47.65 -39.63
N ARG A 418 -1.57 47.37 -40.00
CA ARG A 418 -1.94 47.26 -41.41
C ARG A 418 -1.59 48.61 -42.03
N THR A 419 -0.48 48.66 -42.78
CA THR A 419 -0.26 49.71 -43.77
C THR A 419 -1.45 49.66 -44.71
N VAL A 420 -2.17 50.77 -44.73
CA VAL A 420 -3.30 51.04 -45.64
C VAL A 420 -2.78 51.10 -47.06
#